data_AF-A0AAD7HQT6-F1
#
_entry.id   AF-A0AAD7HQT6-F1
#
_cell.length_a   1.000
_cell.length_b   1.000
_cell.length_c   1.000
_cell.angle_alpha   90.00
_cell.angle_beta   90.00
_cell.angle_gamma   90.00
#
_symmetry.space_group_name_H-M   'P 1'
#
loop_
_entity.id
_entity.type
_entity.pdbx_description
1 polymer ?
#
loop_
_entity_poly.entity_id
_entity_poly.type
_entity_poly.pdbx_seq_one_letter_code
_entity_poly.pdbx_strand_id
1 'polypeptide(L)'
;MSSAPSAPPAARQPFVHNWGIPEIRRPPLAPPSNGQYPGRNPLPLHGLRFNPLGAFDLRRHLGIFPHDPSIWNTYRQRFLAADIAWLATGASDDNQHEPGARGFFPEFRNLRDSLPSNDLGYTARADFSESIRRMIWDLAMMWDRTFGSTTIILHVNGTMIPGSPASPDYLRASAHNAIANIAQTFIESVGVPTVRAWAEDARLLGWRLTQGHGIVTPNHVDVNELIPTPQQNGSSHYVFRGRPQTGASSVTADSDSTTQLPPSPGSTRYGSEEPLSAETMALLSALERIAVLESEVEQLRGHLEATTNDHLSTIQQLATTEAELNAATAREVGYGDQQRELQAYVMSLQRQGSVRRASLRIARQRRPRALPKTQAFLEKHSLEEHLPAMRMATRLAPPTRWYLEIAALDLDDKVAGELLDCLEADCL
;
A
#
# COMPACT_ATOMS: atom_id res chain seq x y z
N MET A 1 52.81 6.79 46.97
CA MET A 1 51.47 7.21 46.49
C MET A 1 51.29 6.56 45.12
N SER A 2 50.51 5.49 45.05
CA SER A 2 50.30 4.69 43.84
C SER A 2 49.07 5.21 43.11
N SER A 3 49.24 5.71 41.89
CA SER A 3 48.18 6.22 41.04
C SER A 3 47.45 5.05 40.36
N ALA A 4 46.15 4.93 40.62
CA ALA A 4 45.29 3.94 39.97
C ALA A 4 45.12 4.26 38.47
N PRO A 5 45.10 3.25 37.59
CA PRO A 5 44.94 3.45 36.15
C PRO A 5 43.50 3.80 35.79
N SER A 6 43.33 4.81 34.94
CA SER A 6 42.04 5.27 34.41
C SER A 6 41.42 4.22 33.49
N ALA A 7 40.14 3.90 33.73
CA ALA A 7 39.36 3.00 32.88
C ALA A 7 39.19 3.56 31.46
N PRO A 8 39.19 2.70 30.42
CA PRO A 8 39.01 3.12 29.04
C PRO A 8 37.57 3.61 28.77
N PRO A 9 37.38 4.58 27.86
CA PRO A 9 36.06 5.11 27.54
C PRO A 9 35.19 4.04 26.88
N ALA A 10 33.98 3.88 27.41
CA ALA A 10 32.98 2.96 26.88
C ALA A 10 32.65 3.30 25.42
N ALA A 11 32.68 2.28 24.55
CA ALA A 11 32.29 2.39 23.16
C ALA A 11 30.85 2.92 23.07
N ARG A 12 30.67 4.07 22.42
CA ARG A 12 29.36 4.65 22.12
C ARG A 12 28.61 3.68 21.20
N GLN A 13 27.53 3.08 21.69
CA GLN A 13 26.62 2.33 20.84
C GLN A 13 25.99 3.28 19.80
N PRO A 14 25.79 2.83 18.55
CA PRO A 14 25.11 3.61 17.54
C PRO A 14 23.69 3.95 18.01
N PHE A 15 23.38 5.24 18.03
CA PHE A 15 22.10 5.79 18.42
C PHE A 15 21.07 5.47 17.32
N VAL A 16 20.33 4.37 17.45
CA VAL A 16 19.21 4.07 16.55
C VAL A 16 18.05 4.97 16.94
N HIS A 17 17.80 6.04 16.16
CA HIS A 17 16.61 6.87 16.32
C HIS A 17 15.36 6.08 15.95
N ASN A 18 14.75 5.47 16.97
CA ASN A 18 13.40 4.95 16.88
C ASN A 18 12.42 6.13 17.03
N TRP A 19 11.98 6.71 15.91
CA TRP A 19 11.19 7.95 15.84
C TRP A 19 9.77 7.87 16.40
N GLY A 20 9.41 6.83 17.15
CA GLY A 20 8.14 6.78 17.87
C GLY A 20 6.94 7.09 16.98
N ILE A 21 6.89 6.56 15.75
CA ILE A 21 5.62 6.49 15.03
C ILE A 21 4.74 5.62 15.93
N PRO A 22 3.66 6.15 16.53
CA PRO A 22 2.83 5.33 17.39
C PRO A 22 2.32 4.16 16.54
N GLU A 23 2.68 2.96 16.96
CA GLU A 23 2.12 1.72 16.41
C GLU A 23 0.64 1.71 16.84
N ILE A 24 -0.19 2.43 16.09
CA ILE A 24 -1.63 2.44 16.32
C ILE A 24 -2.10 1.05 15.95
N ARG A 25 -2.27 0.20 16.97
CA ARG A 25 -2.88 -1.13 16.91
C ARG A 25 -4.38 -1.10 16.57
N ARG A 26 -4.85 -0.11 15.81
CA ARG A 26 -6.18 -0.16 15.24
C ARG A 26 -6.04 -0.85 13.89
N PRO A 27 -6.67 -2.01 13.67
CA PRO A 27 -6.74 -2.59 12.34
C PRO A 27 -7.43 -1.54 11.45
N PRO A 28 -6.75 -1.00 10.43
CA PRO A 28 -7.33 0.07 9.62
C PRO A 28 -8.43 -0.53 8.75
N LEU A 29 -9.48 0.27 8.52
CA LEU A 29 -10.63 0.00 7.65
C LEU A 29 -10.70 -1.45 7.19
N ALA A 30 -11.18 -2.32 8.08
CA ALA A 30 -11.68 -3.61 7.62
C ALA A 30 -12.72 -3.30 6.54
N PRO A 31 -12.73 -4.03 5.41
CA PRO A 31 -13.79 -3.86 4.43
C PRO A 31 -15.12 -3.93 5.19
N PRO A 32 -16.10 -3.04 4.91
CA PRO A 32 -17.36 -3.00 5.63
C PRO A 32 -17.94 -4.41 5.72
N SER A 33 -17.99 -4.95 6.95
CA SER A 33 -18.25 -6.38 7.21
C SER A 33 -19.68 -6.82 6.94
N ASN A 34 -20.56 -5.89 6.52
CA ASN A 34 -22.00 -6.10 6.49
C ASN A 34 -22.55 -6.18 5.05
N GLY A 35 -22.04 -7.11 4.23
CA GLY A 35 -22.73 -7.60 3.01
C GLY A 35 -23.06 -6.60 1.89
N GLN A 36 -22.92 -5.29 2.10
CA GLN A 36 -23.02 -4.23 1.11
C GLN A 36 -21.64 -3.99 0.52
N TYR A 37 -21.11 -4.99 -0.17
CA TYR A 37 -19.96 -4.75 -1.04
C TYR A 37 -20.39 -3.80 -2.17
N PRO A 38 -19.56 -2.83 -2.58
CA PRO A 38 -19.68 -2.16 -3.86
C PRO A 38 -19.38 -3.19 -4.96
N GLY A 39 -20.39 -3.98 -5.34
CA GLY A 39 -20.37 -4.92 -6.47
C GLY A 39 -19.26 -6.01 -6.43
N ARG A 40 -19.41 -7.05 -7.25
CA ARG A 40 -18.28 -7.96 -7.54
C ARG A 40 -17.16 -7.25 -8.30
N ASN A 41 -17.49 -6.16 -9.00
CA ASN A 41 -16.58 -5.41 -9.84
C ASN A 41 -16.28 -4.05 -9.18
N PRO A 42 -15.02 -3.57 -9.23
CA PRO A 42 -14.68 -2.22 -8.78
C PRO A 42 -15.39 -1.16 -9.65
N LEU A 43 -15.70 0.00 -9.06
CA LEU A 43 -16.21 1.16 -9.81
C LEU A 43 -15.23 1.54 -10.95
N PRO A 44 -15.69 1.95 -12.16
CA PRO A 44 -14.79 2.37 -13.23
C PRO A 44 -13.77 3.42 -12.79
N LEU A 45 -12.54 3.42 -13.34
CA LEU A 45 -11.46 4.35 -12.93
C LEU A 45 -11.88 5.83 -12.96
N HIS A 46 -12.60 6.27 -14.01
CA HIS A 46 -13.14 7.64 -14.12
C HIS A 46 -14.29 7.95 -13.13
N GLY A 47 -14.86 6.91 -12.54
CA GLY A 47 -15.90 6.98 -11.50
C GLY A 47 -15.34 7.06 -10.08
N LEU A 48 -14.02 6.87 -9.90
CA LEU A 48 -13.37 7.01 -8.61
C LEU A 48 -13.43 8.46 -8.14
N ARG A 49 -13.54 8.66 -6.83
CA ARG A 49 -13.67 9.97 -6.19
C ARG A 49 -12.75 10.03 -4.97
N PHE A 50 -12.42 11.24 -4.52
CA PHE A 50 -11.62 11.46 -3.32
C PHE A 50 -12.41 11.12 -2.04
N ASN A 51 -12.49 9.82 -1.73
CA ASN A 51 -13.13 9.27 -0.53
C ASN A 51 -12.61 7.85 -0.25
N PRO A 52 -12.94 7.24 0.92
CA PRO A 52 -12.45 5.91 1.29
C PRO A 52 -12.85 4.80 0.31
N LEU A 53 -14.04 4.89 -0.31
CA LEU A 53 -14.49 3.90 -1.29
C LEU A 53 -13.70 4.00 -2.60
N GLY A 54 -13.42 5.22 -3.07
CA GLY A 54 -12.61 5.47 -4.25
C GLY A 54 -11.18 4.93 -4.08
N ALA A 55 -10.57 5.15 -2.91
CA ALA A 55 -9.25 4.58 -2.60
C ALA A 55 -9.28 3.04 -2.53
N PHE A 56 -10.34 2.47 -1.98
CA PHE A 56 -10.53 1.01 -1.94
C PHE A 56 -10.70 0.40 -3.34
N ASP A 57 -11.53 0.99 -4.20
CA ASP A 57 -11.76 0.49 -5.55
C ASP A 57 -10.57 0.77 -6.48
N LEU A 58 -9.82 1.87 -6.29
CA LEU A 58 -8.55 2.11 -6.97
C LEU A 58 -7.60 0.92 -6.76
N ARG A 59 -7.47 0.47 -5.51
CA ARG A 59 -6.63 -0.68 -5.18
C ARG A 59 -7.09 -1.98 -5.82
N ARG A 60 -8.40 -2.16 -6.00
CA ARG A 60 -8.94 -3.33 -6.73
C ARG A 60 -8.58 -3.28 -8.22
N HIS A 61 -8.45 -2.10 -8.82
CA HIS A 61 -7.95 -1.93 -10.19
C HIS A 61 -6.45 -2.16 -10.31
N LEU A 62 -5.67 -1.57 -9.39
CA LEU A 62 -4.22 -1.69 -9.41
C LEU A 62 -3.71 -3.07 -8.95
N GLY A 63 -4.63 -3.92 -8.51
CA GLY A 63 -4.38 -5.30 -8.10
C GLY A 63 -3.79 -5.37 -6.70
N ILE A 64 -4.35 -6.26 -5.87
CA ILE A 64 -3.51 -6.92 -4.87
C ILE A 64 -2.67 -7.89 -5.69
N PHE A 65 -1.34 -7.70 -5.73
CA PHE A 65 -0.41 -8.54 -6.48
C PHE A 65 -0.77 -10.03 -6.26
N PRO A 66 -1.41 -10.71 -7.24
CA PRO A 66 -2.00 -12.02 -7.01
C PRO A 66 -0.94 -13.06 -6.65
N HIS A 67 0.27 -12.82 -7.14
CA HIS A 67 1.45 -13.66 -6.95
C HIS A 67 2.19 -13.38 -5.64
N ASP A 68 1.92 -12.24 -4.99
CA ASP A 68 2.53 -11.90 -3.70
C ASP A 68 1.60 -11.01 -2.83
N PRO A 69 0.62 -11.62 -2.16
CA PRO A 69 -0.24 -10.90 -1.23
C PRO A 69 0.52 -10.37 0.01
N SER A 70 1.77 -10.80 0.24
CA SER A 70 2.57 -10.34 1.37
C SER A 70 3.10 -8.92 1.17
N ILE A 71 3.40 -8.52 -0.07
CA ILE A 71 3.86 -7.15 -0.42
C ILE A 71 2.87 -6.10 0.08
N TRP A 72 1.57 -6.34 -0.14
CA TRP A 72 0.53 -5.44 0.35
C TRP A 72 0.59 -5.29 1.88
N ASN A 73 0.67 -6.40 2.61
CA ASN A 73 0.67 -6.38 4.07
C ASN A 73 1.94 -5.70 4.61
N THR A 74 3.09 -5.96 3.99
CA THR A 74 4.38 -5.39 4.37
C THR A 74 4.45 -3.88 4.11
N TYR A 75 3.99 -3.42 2.95
CA TYR A 75 4.09 -2.01 2.53
C TYR A 75 2.76 -1.26 2.58
N ARG A 76 1.83 -1.73 3.42
CA ARG A 76 0.44 -1.26 3.47
C ARG A 76 0.29 0.25 3.54
N GLN A 77 1.06 0.91 4.40
CA GLN A 77 1.00 2.36 4.59
C GLN A 77 1.44 3.12 3.33
N ARG A 78 2.42 2.59 2.59
CA ARG A 78 2.91 3.22 1.35
C ARG A 78 1.87 3.16 0.25
N PHE A 79 1.20 2.02 0.09
CA PHE A 79 0.12 1.93 -0.86
C PHE A 79 -1.09 2.79 -0.48
N LEU A 80 -1.45 2.86 0.81
CA LEU A 80 -2.50 3.77 1.28
C LEU A 80 -2.19 5.24 0.92
N ALA A 81 -0.94 5.65 1.12
CA ALA A 81 -0.49 6.99 0.72
C ALA A 81 -0.53 7.17 -0.80
N ALA A 82 -0.09 6.17 -1.58
CA ALA A 82 -0.15 6.21 -3.04
C ALA A 82 -1.58 6.34 -3.57
N ASP A 83 -2.54 5.63 -2.97
CA ASP A 83 -3.96 5.72 -3.34
C ASP A 83 -4.52 7.13 -3.09
N ILE A 84 -4.15 7.75 -1.96
CA ILE A 84 -4.53 9.13 -1.64
C ILE A 84 -3.87 10.11 -2.62
N ALA A 85 -2.57 9.94 -2.87
CA ALA A 85 -1.82 10.79 -3.80
C ALA A 85 -2.41 10.73 -5.20
N TRP A 86 -2.76 9.53 -5.69
CA TRP A 86 -3.43 9.34 -6.98
C TRP A 86 -4.72 10.15 -7.07
N LEU A 87 -5.57 10.07 -6.05
CA LEU A 87 -6.86 10.78 -6.04
C LEU A 87 -6.73 12.29 -5.79
N ALA A 88 -5.64 12.75 -5.19
CA ALA A 88 -5.37 14.17 -4.91
C ALA A 88 -4.59 14.88 -6.02
N THR A 89 -3.99 14.13 -6.95
CA THR A 89 -3.13 14.69 -8.00
C THR A 89 -3.91 15.66 -8.87
N GLY A 90 -3.37 16.85 -9.11
CA GLY A 90 -3.99 17.91 -9.91
C GLY A 90 -4.94 18.83 -9.13
N ALA A 91 -5.26 18.55 -7.86
CA ALA A 91 -6.15 19.41 -7.05
C ALA A 91 -5.57 20.82 -6.80
N SER A 92 -4.25 21.01 -6.95
CA SER A 92 -3.62 22.34 -6.88
C SER A 92 -3.74 23.15 -8.17
N ASP A 93 -4.08 22.49 -9.29
CA ASP A 93 -3.99 23.09 -10.63
C ASP A 93 -5.36 23.09 -11.35
N ASP A 94 -6.41 22.59 -10.69
CA ASP A 94 -7.76 22.46 -11.25
C ASP A 94 -8.56 23.79 -11.27
N ASN A 95 -7.97 24.87 -10.75
CA ASN A 95 -8.56 26.20 -10.57
C ASN A 95 -9.85 26.21 -9.70
N GLN A 96 -10.06 25.18 -8.87
CA GLN A 96 -11.18 25.09 -7.94
C GLN A 96 -10.71 25.34 -6.50
N HIS A 97 -9.98 26.43 -6.28
CA HIS A 97 -9.47 26.79 -4.94
C HIS A 97 -10.49 27.49 -4.06
N GLU A 98 -11.59 27.98 -4.64
CA GLU A 98 -12.65 28.64 -3.92
C GLU A 98 -13.90 27.77 -3.99
N PRO A 99 -14.46 27.34 -2.85
CA PRO A 99 -15.81 26.83 -2.88
C PRO A 99 -16.67 28.04 -3.26
N GLY A 100 -17.47 27.94 -4.33
CA GLY A 100 -18.32 29.07 -4.74
C GLY A 100 -19.07 29.68 -3.56
N ALA A 101 -19.50 30.94 -3.66
CA ALA A 101 -19.89 31.86 -2.57
C ALA A 101 -20.57 31.30 -1.29
N ARG A 102 -21.26 30.17 -1.36
CA ARG A 102 -21.72 29.37 -0.21
C ARG A 102 -21.58 27.89 -0.52
N GLY A 103 -20.93 27.14 0.35
CA GLY A 103 -20.94 25.68 0.31
C GLY A 103 -19.58 25.02 0.46
N PHE A 104 -19.61 23.71 0.33
CA PHE A 104 -18.44 22.86 0.44
C PHE A 104 -17.92 22.45 -0.93
N PHE A 105 -16.60 22.25 -1.02
CA PHE A 105 -15.97 21.58 -2.15
C PHE A 105 -16.64 20.22 -2.45
N PRO A 106 -16.68 19.80 -3.73
CA PRO A 106 -17.19 18.49 -4.11
C PRO A 106 -16.56 17.34 -3.31
N GLU A 107 -15.27 17.42 -3.01
CA GLU A 107 -14.48 16.43 -2.26
C GLU A 107 -15.03 16.25 -0.84
N PHE A 108 -15.42 17.33 -0.19
CA PHE A 108 -16.01 17.27 1.15
C PHE A 108 -17.36 16.54 1.13
N ARG A 109 -18.19 16.80 0.11
CA ARG A 109 -19.45 16.07 -0.08
C ARG A 109 -19.19 14.61 -0.43
N ASN A 110 -18.28 14.34 -1.35
CA ASN A 110 -17.87 12.98 -1.73
C ASN A 110 -17.39 12.18 -0.52
N LEU A 111 -16.63 12.81 0.39
CA LEU A 111 -16.15 12.16 1.61
C LEU A 111 -17.31 11.80 2.55
N ARG A 112 -18.30 12.68 2.67
CA ARG A 112 -19.44 12.52 3.57
C ARG A 112 -20.50 11.56 3.02
N ASP A 113 -20.94 11.79 1.78
CA ASP A 113 -22.13 11.19 1.17
C ASP A 113 -21.87 9.77 0.65
N SER A 114 -20.61 9.42 0.39
CA SER A 114 -20.23 8.07 -0.05
C SER A 114 -20.30 7.01 1.05
N LEU A 115 -20.45 7.42 2.32
CA LEU A 115 -20.39 6.53 3.46
C LEU A 115 -21.61 6.73 4.37
N PRO A 116 -22.10 5.66 5.02
CA PRO A 116 -23.25 5.78 5.93
C PRO A 116 -22.99 6.78 7.06
N SER A 117 -24.05 7.39 7.59
CA SER A 117 -23.99 8.33 8.71
C SER A 117 -23.84 7.66 10.09
N ASN A 118 -23.53 6.36 10.12
CA ASN A 118 -23.34 5.59 11.36
C ASN A 118 -21.86 5.63 11.83
N ASP A 119 -21.58 4.98 12.95
CA ASP A 119 -20.25 4.92 13.56
C ASP A 119 -19.18 4.35 12.61
N LEU A 120 -19.56 3.40 11.75
CA LEU A 120 -18.68 2.82 10.75
C LEU A 120 -18.24 3.87 9.72
N GLY A 121 -19.19 4.58 9.11
CA GLY A 121 -18.85 5.63 8.16
C GLY A 121 -18.11 6.80 8.80
N TYR A 122 -18.41 7.12 10.06
CA TYR A 122 -17.64 8.10 10.84
C TYR A 122 -16.18 7.66 11.02
N THR A 123 -15.96 6.42 11.46
CA THR A 123 -14.62 5.85 11.66
C THR A 123 -13.84 5.81 10.35
N ALA A 124 -14.48 5.39 9.26
CA ALA A 124 -13.86 5.35 7.94
C ALA A 124 -13.39 6.73 7.46
N ARG A 125 -14.22 7.76 7.62
CA ARG A 125 -13.83 9.14 7.28
C ARG A 125 -12.69 9.64 8.17
N ALA A 126 -12.76 9.37 9.48
CA ALA A 126 -11.71 9.76 10.41
C ALA A 126 -10.35 9.11 10.08
N ASP A 127 -10.34 7.81 9.79
CA ASP A 127 -9.14 7.06 9.41
C ASP A 127 -8.55 7.57 8.08
N PHE A 128 -9.40 7.92 7.12
CA PHE A 128 -8.96 8.49 5.85
C PHE A 128 -8.37 9.88 6.00
N SER A 129 -9.02 10.77 6.75
CA SER A 129 -8.48 12.10 7.08
C SER A 129 -7.15 12.02 7.83
N GLU A 130 -7.02 11.07 8.76
CA GLU A 130 -5.77 10.79 9.47
C GLU A 130 -4.66 10.32 8.52
N SER A 131 -5.00 9.51 7.53
CA SER A 131 -4.06 9.01 6.52
C SER A 131 -3.57 10.14 5.59
N ILE A 132 -4.47 11.03 5.16
CA ILE A 132 -4.11 12.24 4.38
C ILE A 132 -3.12 13.08 5.17
N ARG A 133 -3.45 13.37 6.44
CA ARG A 133 -2.60 14.18 7.31
C ARG A 133 -1.21 13.58 7.49
N ARG A 134 -1.12 12.26 7.71
CA ARG A 134 0.16 11.55 7.81
C ARG A 134 0.98 11.67 6.53
N MET A 135 0.35 11.42 5.37
CA MET A 135 1.01 11.56 4.08
C MET A 135 1.57 12.97 3.86
N ILE A 136 0.78 14.01 4.17
CA ILE A 136 1.22 15.42 4.05
C ILE A 136 2.46 15.69 4.91
N TRP A 137 2.50 15.18 6.13
CA TRP A 137 3.67 15.35 6.99
C TRP A 137 4.90 14.58 6.53
N ASP A 138 4.71 13.36 6.04
CA ASP A 138 5.79 12.57 5.46
C ASP A 138 6.38 13.29 4.24
N LEU A 139 5.54 13.88 3.38
CA LEU A 139 5.96 14.68 2.23
C LEU A 139 6.70 15.96 2.64
N ALA A 140 6.19 16.68 3.66
CA ALA A 140 6.86 17.86 4.20
C ALA A 140 8.26 17.54 4.74
N MET A 141 8.36 16.44 5.48
CA MET A 141 9.62 15.97 6.03
C MET A 141 10.59 15.54 4.93
N MET A 142 10.09 14.87 3.89
CA MET A 142 10.90 14.53 2.72
C MET A 142 11.38 15.79 1.99
N TRP A 143 10.53 16.79 1.83
CA TRP A 143 10.90 18.07 1.25
C TRP A 143 12.04 18.76 2.01
N ASP A 144 11.92 18.84 3.34
CA ASP A 144 12.97 19.41 4.20
C ASP A 144 14.28 18.62 4.10
N ARG A 145 14.23 17.29 4.02
CA ARG A 145 15.42 16.44 3.84
C ARG A 145 16.06 16.61 2.48
N THR A 146 15.27 16.72 1.42
CA THR A 146 15.75 16.80 0.05
C THR A 146 16.37 18.17 -0.24
N PHE A 147 15.79 19.24 0.30
CA PHE A 147 16.20 20.62 -0.04
C PHE A 147 16.91 21.36 1.09
N GLY A 148 16.99 20.79 2.30
CA GLY A 148 17.54 21.49 3.47
C GLY A 148 16.68 22.67 3.90
N SER A 149 15.39 22.68 3.54
CA SER A 149 14.43 23.72 3.88
C SER A 149 13.83 23.52 5.28
N THR A 150 13.04 24.50 5.71
CA THR A 150 12.15 24.39 6.87
C THR A 150 10.72 24.57 6.38
N THR A 151 9.89 23.53 6.55
CA THR A 151 8.48 23.57 6.12
C THR A 151 7.54 23.69 7.31
N ILE A 152 6.54 24.57 7.22
CA ILE A 152 5.47 24.72 8.22
C ILE A 152 4.14 24.35 7.58
N ILE A 153 3.41 23.41 8.19
CA ILE A 153 2.08 23.01 7.76
C ILE A 153 1.09 23.31 8.88
N LEU A 154 0.17 24.22 8.63
CA LEU A 154 -0.90 24.59 9.54
C LEU A 154 -2.22 24.10 8.97
N HIS A 155 -2.96 23.34 9.77
CA HIS A 155 -4.27 22.84 9.39
C HIS A 155 -5.23 22.99 10.58
N VAL A 156 -6.39 23.59 10.32
CA VAL A 156 -7.53 23.62 11.25
C VAL A 156 -8.65 22.80 10.63
N ASN A 157 -9.23 21.91 11.42
CA ASN A 157 -10.46 21.25 11.00
C ASN A 157 -11.63 22.24 11.14
N GLY A 158 -12.43 22.41 10.09
CA GLY A 158 -13.63 23.25 10.14
C GLY A 158 -14.71 22.74 11.10
N THR A 159 -14.59 21.49 11.56
CA THR A 159 -15.51 20.92 12.55
C THR A 159 -15.10 21.23 13.98
N MET A 160 -16.07 21.64 14.79
CA MET A 160 -15.93 21.76 16.24
C MET A 160 -16.70 20.64 16.95
N ILE A 161 -16.42 20.47 18.25
CA ILE A 161 -17.31 19.70 19.12
C ILE A 161 -18.72 20.31 19.00
N PRO A 162 -19.76 19.52 18.65
CA PRO A 162 -21.13 20.02 18.58
C PRO A 162 -21.51 20.61 19.92
N GLY A 163 -21.79 21.91 19.99
CA GLY A 163 -21.85 22.58 21.29
C GLY A 163 -21.05 23.86 21.36
N SER A 164 -19.83 23.78 20.84
CA SER A 164 -18.83 24.77 21.15
C SER A 164 -19.05 26.07 20.39
N PRO A 165 -18.82 27.23 21.04
CA PRO A 165 -18.79 28.51 20.36
C PRO A 165 -17.56 28.57 19.44
N ALA A 166 -17.70 29.25 18.29
CA ALA A 166 -16.59 29.53 17.39
C ALA A 166 -15.67 30.62 17.97
N SER A 167 -14.92 30.24 19.00
CA SER A 167 -13.86 31.04 19.63
C SER A 167 -12.55 30.24 19.69
N PRO A 168 -11.39 30.91 19.77
CA PRO A 168 -10.08 30.26 19.73
C PRO A 168 -9.92 29.11 20.74
N ASP A 169 -10.50 29.25 21.93
CA ASP A 169 -10.39 28.37 23.10
C ASP A 169 -10.87 26.94 22.84
N TYR A 170 -11.69 26.78 21.80
CA TYR A 170 -12.27 25.52 21.40
C TYR A 170 -11.62 24.93 20.14
N LEU A 171 -10.62 25.62 19.57
CA LEU A 171 -9.86 25.19 18.39
C LEU A 171 -8.49 24.63 18.78
N ARG A 172 -7.88 23.87 17.87
CA ARG A 172 -6.55 23.25 18.04
C ARG A 172 -5.77 23.35 16.73
N ALA A 173 -4.45 23.53 16.84
CA ALA A 173 -3.48 23.50 15.74
C ALA A 173 -2.21 22.74 16.19
N SER A 174 -1.39 22.23 15.25
CA SER A 174 -0.11 21.57 15.57
C SER A 174 1.05 22.42 15.04
N ALA A 175 2.13 22.62 15.82
CA ALA A 175 3.21 23.59 15.51
C ALA A 175 4.51 23.37 16.34
N HIS A 176 5.50 24.27 16.32
CA HIS A 176 6.73 24.35 17.16
C HIS A 176 6.92 25.73 17.86
N ASN A 177 8.00 25.98 18.63
CA ASN A 177 8.15 27.14 19.56
C ASN A 177 7.97 28.55 18.96
N ALA A 178 8.70 28.93 17.90
CA ALA A 178 8.47 30.20 17.19
C ALA A 178 7.11 30.21 16.47
N ILE A 179 6.58 29.01 16.24
CA ILE A 179 5.31 28.74 15.60
C ILE A 179 4.16 28.84 16.61
N ALA A 180 4.38 28.97 17.92
CA ALA A 180 3.29 29.11 18.90
C ALA A 180 2.45 30.37 18.62
N ASN A 181 3.12 31.50 18.40
CA ASN A 181 2.46 32.76 18.02
C ASN A 181 1.86 32.68 16.61
N ILE A 182 2.55 32.04 15.66
CA ILE A 182 2.03 31.83 14.30
C ILE A 182 0.76 30.96 14.34
N ALA A 183 0.77 29.89 15.13
CA ALA A 183 -0.34 28.96 15.30
C ALA A 183 -1.52 29.66 15.98
N GLN A 184 -1.29 30.45 17.03
CA GLN A 184 -2.34 31.24 17.66
C GLN A 184 -2.92 32.28 16.67
N THR A 185 -2.06 33.01 15.97
CA THR A 185 -2.48 33.98 14.94
C THR A 185 -3.29 33.30 13.83
N PHE A 186 -2.88 32.10 13.40
CA PHE A 186 -3.59 31.29 12.42
C PHE A 186 -4.95 30.80 12.95
N ILE A 187 -5.02 30.33 14.20
CA ILE A 187 -6.29 29.93 14.84
C ILE A 187 -7.27 31.12 14.86
N GLU A 188 -6.80 32.31 15.26
CA GLU A 188 -7.63 33.51 15.35
C GLU A 188 -8.05 34.05 13.98
N SER A 189 -7.10 34.19 13.06
CA SER A 189 -7.30 34.88 11.78
C SER A 189 -7.90 34.00 10.69
N VAL A 190 -7.63 32.69 10.72
CA VAL A 190 -8.09 31.74 9.70
C VAL A 190 -9.04 30.72 10.31
N GLY A 191 -8.68 30.13 11.47
CA GLY A 191 -9.44 29.03 12.04
C GLY A 191 -10.84 29.42 12.50
N VAL A 192 -10.98 30.50 13.27
CA VAL A 192 -12.28 30.99 13.74
C VAL A 192 -13.21 31.36 12.57
N PRO A 193 -12.79 32.16 11.57
CA PRO A 193 -13.62 32.42 10.39
C PRO A 193 -14.01 31.15 9.62
N THR A 194 -13.08 30.22 9.42
CA THR A 194 -13.34 28.95 8.71
C THR A 194 -14.45 28.15 9.37
N VAL A 195 -14.40 28.04 10.69
CA VAL A 195 -15.38 27.30 11.49
C VAL A 195 -16.76 27.98 11.47
N ARG A 196 -16.80 29.31 11.50
CA ARG A 196 -18.07 30.07 11.36
C ARG A 196 -18.70 29.83 10.00
N ALA A 197 -17.91 29.98 8.93
CA ALA A 197 -18.36 29.73 7.56
C ALA A 197 -18.86 28.28 7.41
N TRP A 198 -18.11 27.30 7.93
CA TRP A 198 -18.52 25.90 7.94
C TRP A 198 -19.86 25.69 8.63
N ALA A 199 -20.07 26.29 9.80
CA ALA A 199 -21.32 26.15 10.55
C ALA A 199 -22.51 26.81 9.84
N GLU A 200 -22.29 27.93 9.16
CA GLU A 200 -23.30 28.60 8.33
C GLU A 200 -23.68 27.74 7.12
N ASP A 201 -22.69 27.22 6.38
CA ASP A 201 -22.92 26.34 5.23
C ASP A 201 -23.60 25.03 5.63
N ALA A 202 -23.21 24.45 6.76
CA ALA A 202 -23.88 23.28 7.32
C ALA A 202 -25.37 23.55 7.61
N ARG A 203 -25.70 24.72 8.20
CA ARG A 203 -27.10 25.11 8.46
C ARG A 203 -27.87 25.31 7.17
N LEU A 204 -27.27 25.88 6.14
CA LEU A 204 -27.90 26.06 4.82
C LEU A 204 -28.24 24.71 4.16
N LEU A 205 -27.44 23.67 4.41
CA LEU A 205 -27.75 22.29 4.00
C LEU A 205 -28.77 21.58 4.91
N GLY A 206 -29.39 22.29 5.85
CA GLY A 206 -30.35 21.74 6.79
C GLY A 206 -29.72 20.83 7.86
N TRP A 207 -28.38 20.85 8.01
CA TRP A 207 -27.74 20.05 9.05
C TRP A 207 -28.06 20.63 10.40
N ARG A 208 -28.72 19.83 11.22
CA ARG A 208 -28.98 20.16 12.61
C ARG A 208 -27.69 19.99 13.39
N LEU A 209 -26.99 21.09 13.63
CA LEU A 209 -25.89 21.16 14.59
C LEU A 209 -26.41 21.15 16.05
N THR A 210 -27.63 20.61 16.28
CA THR A 210 -28.32 20.64 17.56
C THR A 210 -27.54 19.83 18.57
N GLN A 211 -27.12 20.54 19.61
CA GLN A 211 -26.31 20.09 20.72
C GLN A 211 -27.15 19.17 21.60
N GLY A 212 -26.58 18.06 22.08
CA GLY A 212 -26.97 17.60 23.40
C GLY A 212 -26.70 18.77 24.36
N HIS A 213 -27.60 19.08 25.29
CA HIS A 213 -27.50 20.22 26.22
C HIS A 213 -26.34 20.12 27.23
N GLY A 214 -25.27 19.41 26.90
CA GLY A 214 -24.05 19.36 27.69
C GLY A 214 -23.26 20.65 27.51
N ILE A 215 -22.93 21.30 28.62
CA ILE A 215 -21.97 22.38 28.67
C ILE A 215 -20.63 21.82 28.18
N VAL A 216 -20.15 22.27 27.02
CA VAL A 216 -18.81 21.91 26.54
C VAL A 216 -17.79 22.79 27.27
N THR A 217 -16.98 22.16 28.11
CA THR A 217 -15.89 22.85 28.80
C THR A 217 -14.83 23.30 27.79
N PRO A 218 -14.37 24.57 27.85
CA PRO A 218 -13.23 25.04 27.06
C PRO A 218 -11.99 24.16 27.24
N ASN A 219 -11.05 24.19 26.29
CA ASN A 219 -9.77 23.54 26.54
C ASN A 219 -9.09 24.24 27.73
N HIS A 220 -8.88 23.52 28.84
CA HIS A 220 -8.01 23.99 29.90
C HIS A 220 -6.56 23.97 29.38
N VAL A 221 -6.03 25.16 29.10
CA VAL A 221 -4.61 25.37 28.79
C VAL A 221 -4.02 26.09 29.98
N ASP A 222 -2.93 25.57 30.55
CA ASP A 222 -2.18 26.34 31.53
C ASP A 222 -1.67 27.60 30.82
N VAL A 223 -2.14 28.76 31.29
CA VAL A 223 -1.84 30.06 30.69
C VAL A 223 -0.33 30.32 30.68
N ASN A 224 0.40 29.68 31.60
CA ASN A 224 1.85 29.79 31.75
C ASN A 224 2.63 28.85 30.82
N GLU A 225 2.00 27.80 30.28
CA GLU A 225 2.67 26.83 29.40
C GLU A 225 2.61 27.35 27.96
N LEU A 226 3.53 28.26 27.56
CA LEU A 226 3.58 28.82 26.19
C LEU A 226 3.73 27.72 25.12
N ILE A 227 4.53 26.71 25.43
CA ILE A 227 4.85 25.58 24.56
C ILE A 227 4.32 24.33 25.25
N PRO A 228 3.35 23.62 24.65
CA PRO A 228 2.85 22.39 25.23
C PRO A 228 3.96 21.35 25.30
N THR A 229 3.87 20.41 26.24
CA THR A 229 4.70 19.21 26.18
C THR A 229 4.50 18.45 24.85
N PRO A 230 5.57 17.87 24.27
CA PRO A 230 5.44 17.08 23.06
C PRO A 230 4.52 15.89 23.33
N GLN A 231 3.73 15.48 22.33
CA GLN A 231 2.72 14.42 22.49
C GLN A 231 3.35 13.09 22.92
N GLN A 232 4.63 12.87 22.61
CA GLN A 232 5.40 11.72 23.04
C GLN A 232 6.82 12.14 23.46
N ASN A 233 7.41 11.43 24.42
CA ASN A 233 8.78 11.70 24.87
C ASN A 233 9.78 11.54 23.71
N GLY A 234 10.57 12.57 23.47
CA GLY A 234 11.55 12.61 22.36
C GLY A 234 10.93 12.92 20.99
N SER A 235 9.62 13.15 20.91
CA SER A 235 8.97 13.61 19.68
C SER A 235 9.09 15.12 19.52
N SER A 236 9.15 15.56 18.27
CA SER A 236 9.01 16.94 17.85
C SER A 236 7.55 17.32 17.57
N HIS A 237 6.58 16.46 17.89
CA HIS A 237 5.16 16.74 17.62
C HIS A 237 4.49 17.43 18.82
N TYR A 238 4.03 18.66 18.60
CA TYR A 238 3.32 19.47 19.60
C TYR A 238 1.90 19.81 19.13
N VAL A 239 0.95 19.81 20.06
CA VAL A 239 -0.45 20.18 19.80
C VAL A 239 -0.78 21.45 20.58
N PHE A 240 -0.87 22.56 19.88
CA PHE A 240 -1.28 23.85 20.41
C PHE A 240 -2.81 23.91 20.47
N ARG A 241 -3.33 24.16 21.66
CA ARG A 241 -4.74 24.45 21.85
C ARG A 241 -4.92 25.95 21.82
N GLY A 242 -5.96 26.43 21.15
CA GLY A 242 -6.22 27.87 21.12
C GLY A 242 -6.52 28.38 22.52
N ARG A 243 -6.11 29.62 22.77
CA ARG A 243 -6.25 30.30 24.06
C ARG A 243 -7.34 31.35 23.99
N PRO A 244 -8.00 31.64 25.14
CA PRO A 244 -8.77 32.86 25.31
C PRO A 244 -7.99 34.02 24.75
N GLN A 245 -8.64 34.83 23.93
CA GLN A 245 -8.10 36.12 23.55
C GLN A 245 -7.95 36.89 24.86
N THR A 246 -6.75 36.83 25.46
CA THR A 246 -6.42 37.57 26.67
C THR A 246 -6.54 39.02 26.25
N GLY A 247 -7.70 39.61 26.55
CA GLY A 247 -8.18 40.84 25.93
C GLY A 247 -7.03 41.80 25.88
N ALA A 248 -6.55 42.06 24.65
CA ALA A 248 -5.23 42.61 24.35
C ALA A 248 -4.74 43.42 25.54
N SER A 249 -3.99 42.76 26.44
CA SER A 249 -3.31 43.50 27.48
C SER A 249 -2.49 44.46 26.67
N SER A 250 -2.89 45.72 26.78
CA SER A 250 -2.20 46.90 26.30
C SER A 250 -0.81 46.87 26.91
N VAL A 251 0.02 45.95 26.43
CA VAL A 251 1.43 46.19 26.23
C VAL A 251 1.43 47.19 25.07
N THR A 252 0.95 48.39 25.37
CA THR A 252 1.53 49.61 24.85
C THR A 252 3.00 49.42 25.14
N ALA A 253 3.69 48.89 24.14
CA ALA A 253 5.11 49.07 24.02
C ALA A 253 5.29 50.59 24.01
N ASP A 254 5.50 51.16 25.19
CA ASP A 254 6.24 52.40 25.40
C ASP A 254 7.64 52.13 24.85
N SER A 255 7.72 52.09 23.53
CA SER A 255 8.91 51.92 22.74
C SER A 255 9.04 53.20 21.92
N ASP A 256 9.34 54.26 22.65
CA ASP A 256 9.83 55.55 22.14
C ASP A 256 11.30 55.44 21.65
N SER A 257 11.82 54.22 21.52
CA SER A 257 13.05 53.92 20.82
C SER A 257 12.75 53.80 19.33
N THR A 258 12.94 54.92 18.65
CA THR A 258 13.12 55.05 17.19
C THR A 258 14.30 54.16 16.76
N THR A 259 14.04 52.86 16.70
CA THR A 259 14.97 51.85 16.20
C THR A 259 14.51 51.61 14.78
N GLN A 260 15.20 52.25 13.83
CA GLN A 260 15.06 51.95 12.41
C GLN A 260 15.06 50.43 12.26
N LEU A 261 13.91 49.89 11.82
CA LEU A 261 13.84 48.51 11.35
C LEU A 261 14.96 48.35 10.32
N PRO A 262 15.86 47.36 10.45
CA PRO A 262 16.79 47.05 9.38
C PRO A 262 15.97 46.86 8.10
N PRO A 263 16.45 47.37 6.94
CA PRO A 263 15.74 47.20 5.69
C PRO A 263 15.38 45.73 5.55
N SER A 264 14.09 45.45 5.32
CA SER A 264 13.61 44.09 5.07
C SER A 264 14.62 43.42 4.14
N PRO A 265 15.21 42.27 4.52
CA PRO A 265 16.09 41.53 3.62
C PRO A 265 15.30 41.39 2.34
N GLY A 266 15.80 42.05 1.29
CA GLY A 266 15.06 42.28 0.07
C GLY A 266 14.45 40.96 -0.34
N SER A 267 13.14 40.99 -0.63
CA SER A 267 12.40 39.92 -1.27
C SER A 267 13.37 39.14 -2.13
N THR A 268 13.80 37.98 -1.61
CA THR A 268 14.61 37.04 -2.35
C THR A 268 13.65 36.61 -3.43
N ARG A 269 13.77 37.31 -4.56
CA ARG A 269 13.15 37.02 -5.83
C ARG A 269 13.28 35.51 -5.97
N TYR A 270 12.17 34.80 -5.77
CA TYR A 270 12.13 33.35 -5.93
C TYR A 270 12.85 33.07 -7.25
N GLY A 271 13.85 32.21 -7.13
CA GLY A 271 15.02 32.17 -7.98
C GLY A 271 14.71 32.41 -9.44
N SER A 272 15.60 33.15 -10.11
CA SER A 272 15.83 32.92 -11.53
C SER A 272 15.84 31.41 -11.74
N GLU A 273 14.86 30.90 -12.49
CA GLU A 273 14.83 29.52 -12.94
C GLU A 273 16.16 29.25 -13.61
N GLU A 274 17.10 28.69 -12.86
CA GLU A 274 18.34 28.22 -13.44
C GLU A 274 17.89 27.11 -14.38
N PRO A 275 18.06 27.29 -15.71
CA PRO A 275 17.58 26.30 -16.66
C PRO A 275 18.20 24.97 -16.28
N LEU A 276 17.36 23.93 -16.14
CA LEU A 276 17.79 22.57 -15.83
C LEU A 276 19.01 22.24 -16.68
N SER A 277 20.06 21.72 -16.04
CA SER A 277 21.30 21.39 -16.76
C SER A 277 20.99 20.48 -17.95
N ALA A 278 21.75 20.62 -19.04
CA ALA A 278 21.57 19.81 -20.24
C ALA A 278 21.63 18.30 -19.92
N GLU A 279 22.41 17.92 -18.90
CA GLU A 279 22.50 16.55 -18.40
C GLU A 279 21.19 16.07 -17.75
N THR A 280 20.57 16.90 -16.90
CA THR A 280 19.26 16.59 -16.29
C THR A 280 18.17 16.47 -17.35
N MET A 281 18.17 17.35 -18.36
CA MET A 281 17.23 17.27 -19.47
C MET A 281 17.42 15.99 -20.31
N ALA A 282 18.67 15.60 -20.56
CA ALA A 282 18.99 14.35 -21.25
C ALA A 282 18.54 13.12 -20.45
N LEU A 283 18.72 13.14 -19.12
CA LEU A 283 18.26 12.06 -18.24
C LEU A 283 16.74 11.93 -18.25
N LEU A 284 16.00 13.04 -18.14
CA LEU A 284 14.54 13.02 -18.19
C LEU A 284 14.02 12.49 -19.54
N SER A 285 14.64 12.89 -20.64
CA SER A 285 14.30 12.37 -21.97
C SER A 285 14.61 10.87 -22.11
N ALA A 286 15.71 10.39 -21.53
CA ALA A 286 16.05 8.96 -21.52
C ALA A 286 15.03 8.14 -20.71
N LEU A 287 14.60 8.64 -19.55
CA LEU A 287 13.58 7.99 -18.72
C LEU A 287 12.22 7.93 -19.43
N GLU A 288 11.82 9.01 -20.09
CA GLU A 288 10.61 9.02 -20.93
C GLU A 288 10.70 7.98 -22.06
N ARG A 289 11.86 7.88 -22.72
CA ARG A 289 12.08 6.88 -23.78
C ARG A 289 12.02 5.45 -23.27
N ILE A 290 12.55 5.18 -22.08
CA ILE A 290 12.46 3.87 -21.43
C ILE A 290 11.01 3.49 -21.17
N ALA A 291 10.21 4.42 -20.62
CA ALA A 291 8.79 4.17 -20.35
C ALA A 291 7.99 3.84 -21.63
N VAL A 292 8.29 4.53 -22.74
CA VAL A 292 7.69 4.24 -24.05
C VAL A 292 8.06 2.84 -24.55
N LEU A 293 9.34 2.46 -24.42
CA LEU A 293 9.81 1.13 -24.84
C LEU A 293 9.21 0.00 -23.99
N GLU A 294 9.08 0.22 -22.67
CA GLU A 294 8.43 -0.75 -21.77
C GLU A 294 6.96 -0.96 -22.15
N SER A 295 6.23 0.11 -22.49
CA SER A 295 4.86 0.02 -22.99
C SER A 295 4.77 -0.74 -24.32
N GLU A 296 5.73 -0.56 -25.24
CA GLU A 296 5.77 -1.25 -26.53
C GLU A 296 6.04 -2.76 -26.35
N VAL A 297 6.97 -3.11 -25.45
CA VAL A 297 7.26 -4.51 -25.11
C VAL A 297 6.01 -5.22 -24.55
N GLU A 298 5.26 -4.55 -23.68
CA GLU A 298 4.05 -5.13 -23.11
C GLU A 298 2.93 -5.30 -24.14
N GLN A 299 2.79 -4.33 -25.06
CA GLN A 299 1.87 -4.47 -26.19
C GLN A 299 2.23 -5.64 -27.11
N LEU A 300 3.51 -5.82 -27.42
CA LEU A 300 4.00 -6.93 -28.22
C LEU A 300 3.78 -8.28 -27.53
N ARG A 301 3.96 -8.35 -26.20
CA ARG A 301 3.63 -9.55 -25.41
C ARG A 301 2.16 -9.89 -25.51
N GLY A 302 1.27 -8.91 -25.33
CA GLY A 302 -0.17 -9.12 -25.50
C GLY A 302 -0.54 -9.61 -26.91
N HIS A 303 0.11 -9.09 -27.94
CA HIS A 303 -0.11 -9.56 -29.32
C HIS A 303 0.39 -11.00 -29.54
N LEU A 304 1.54 -11.36 -28.97
CA LEU A 304 2.08 -12.71 -29.03
C LEU A 304 1.16 -13.72 -28.32
N GLU A 305 0.64 -13.37 -27.14
CA GLU A 305 -0.32 -14.21 -26.42
C GLU A 305 -1.63 -14.39 -27.20
N ALA A 306 -2.17 -13.32 -27.77
CA ALA A 306 -3.37 -13.38 -28.59
C ALA A 306 -3.19 -14.29 -29.81
N THR A 307 -2.06 -14.15 -30.51
CA THR A 307 -1.72 -15.00 -31.67
C THR A 307 -1.54 -16.46 -31.26
N THR A 308 -0.90 -16.70 -30.12
CA THR A 308 -0.70 -18.06 -29.58
C THR A 308 -2.05 -18.71 -29.25
N ASN A 309 -2.97 -17.97 -28.64
CA ASN A 309 -4.31 -18.48 -28.34
C ASN A 309 -5.13 -18.77 -29.60
N ASP A 310 -5.01 -17.93 -30.63
CA ASP A 310 -5.67 -18.14 -31.93
C ASP A 310 -5.15 -19.40 -32.65
N HIS A 311 -3.83 -19.61 -32.64
CA HIS A 311 -3.22 -20.83 -33.15
C HIS A 311 -3.67 -22.08 -32.36
N LEU A 312 -3.74 -22.00 -31.03
CA LEU A 312 -4.25 -23.11 -30.21
C LEU A 312 -5.72 -23.44 -30.51
N SER A 313 -6.56 -22.43 -30.71
CA SER A 313 -7.95 -22.61 -31.14
C SER A 313 -8.03 -23.29 -32.51
N THR A 314 -7.20 -22.86 -33.46
CA THR A 314 -7.13 -23.47 -34.81
C THR A 314 -6.70 -24.94 -34.75
N ILE A 315 -5.68 -25.26 -33.93
CA ILE A 315 -5.23 -26.65 -33.72
C ILE A 315 -6.35 -27.51 -33.13
N GLN A 316 -7.11 -26.99 -32.16
CA GLN A 316 -8.24 -27.71 -31.58
C GLN A 316 -9.34 -27.98 -32.61
N GLN A 317 -9.66 -27.00 -33.46
CA GLN A 317 -10.63 -27.17 -34.55
C GLN A 317 -10.17 -28.22 -35.57
N LEU A 318 -8.89 -28.21 -35.95
CA LEU A 318 -8.35 -29.22 -36.85
C LEU A 318 -8.46 -30.63 -36.24
N ALA A 319 -8.11 -30.78 -34.96
CA ALA A 319 -8.23 -32.06 -34.24
C ALA A 319 -9.69 -32.56 -34.18
N THR A 320 -10.67 -31.66 -34.00
CA THR A 320 -12.09 -32.06 -34.03
C THR A 320 -12.54 -32.48 -35.42
N THR A 321 -12.14 -31.75 -36.47
CA THR A 321 -12.48 -32.11 -37.86
C THR A 321 -11.85 -33.44 -38.29
N GLU A 322 -10.62 -33.72 -37.86
CA GLU A 322 -9.96 -35.00 -38.10
C GLU A 322 -10.71 -36.15 -37.41
N ALA A 323 -11.15 -35.96 -36.16
CA ALA A 323 -11.95 -36.94 -35.45
C ALA A 323 -13.29 -37.22 -36.16
N GLU A 324 -13.96 -36.19 -36.67
CA GLU A 324 -15.20 -36.32 -37.46
C GLU A 324 -14.99 -37.05 -38.79
N LEU A 325 -13.92 -36.73 -39.52
CA LEU A 325 -13.55 -37.39 -40.77
C LEU A 325 -13.22 -38.88 -40.54
N ASN A 326 -12.47 -39.18 -39.48
CA ASN A 326 -12.19 -40.56 -39.07
C ASN A 326 -13.48 -41.32 -38.71
N ALA A 327 -14.42 -40.67 -38.02
CA ALA A 327 -15.72 -41.25 -37.69
C ALA A 327 -16.65 -41.43 -38.91
N ALA A 328 -16.54 -40.56 -39.93
CA ALA A 328 -17.25 -40.72 -41.20
C ALA A 328 -16.66 -41.86 -42.04
N THR A 329 -15.34 -41.93 -42.15
CA THR A 329 -14.63 -43.02 -42.85
C THR A 329 -14.96 -44.37 -42.23
N ALA A 330 -14.98 -44.48 -40.89
CA ALA A 330 -15.38 -45.71 -40.21
C ALA A 330 -16.82 -46.15 -40.52
N ARG A 331 -17.73 -45.20 -40.81
CA ARG A 331 -19.12 -45.48 -41.23
C ARG A 331 -19.19 -45.99 -42.67
N GLU A 332 -18.43 -45.40 -43.59
CA GLU A 332 -18.47 -45.75 -45.01
C GLU A 332 -17.84 -47.10 -45.34
N VAL A 333 -16.73 -47.46 -44.68
CA VAL A 333 -15.99 -48.69 -45.03
C VAL A 333 -16.67 -49.97 -44.48
N GLY A 334 -17.84 -49.88 -43.83
CA GLY A 334 -18.58 -51.07 -43.39
C GLY A 334 -17.80 -51.94 -42.39
N TYR A 335 -16.81 -51.37 -41.69
CA TYR A 335 -15.99 -52.07 -40.68
C TYR A 335 -16.72 -52.29 -39.35
N GLY A 336 -18.00 -51.91 -39.24
CA GLY A 336 -18.76 -51.95 -38.00
C GLY A 336 -18.76 -53.33 -37.33
N ASP A 337 -18.71 -54.42 -38.09
CA ASP A 337 -18.71 -55.78 -37.54
C ASP A 337 -17.30 -56.28 -37.21
N GLN A 338 -16.30 -56.05 -38.07
CA GLN A 338 -14.90 -56.41 -37.78
C GLN A 338 -14.28 -55.57 -36.64
N GLN A 339 -14.67 -54.31 -36.53
CA GLN A 339 -14.18 -53.41 -35.48
C GLN A 339 -14.86 -53.72 -34.14
N ARG A 340 -16.13 -54.18 -34.13
CA ARG A 340 -16.78 -54.73 -32.92
C ARG A 340 -16.14 -56.03 -32.48
N GLU A 341 -15.78 -56.93 -33.40
CA GLU A 341 -15.01 -58.15 -33.07
C GLU A 341 -13.63 -57.82 -32.51
N LEU A 342 -12.90 -56.87 -33.09
CA LEU A 342 -11.60 -56.41 -32.59
C LEU A 342 -11.72 -55.68 -31.25
N GLN A 343 -12.73 -54.84 -31.03
CA GLN A 343 -12.99 -54.23 -29.72
C GLN A 343 -13.40 -55.27 -28.67
N ALA A 344 -14.22 -56.26 -29.03
CA ALA A 344 -14.56 -57.37 -28.16
C ALA A 344 -13.32 -58.21 -27.82
N TYR A 345 -12.42 -58.42 -28.79
CA TYR A 345 -11.16 -59.13 -28.59
C TYR A 345 -10.19 -58.32 -27.70
N VAL A 346 -10.03 -57.02 -27.91
CA VAL A 346 -9.22 -56.13 -27.07
C VAL A 346 -9.80 -56.02 -25.65
N MET A 347 -11.12 -55.94 -25.50
CA MET A 347 -11.79 -55.99 -24.19
C MET A 347 -11.63 -57.35 -23.53
N SER A 348 -11.62 -58.45 -24.30
CA SER A 348 -11.34 -59.79 -23.77
C SER A 348 -9.88 -59.92 -23.29
N LEU A 349 -8.92 -59.33 -24.01
CA LEU A 349 -7.51 -59.22 -23.61
C LEU A 349 -7.32 -58.30 -22.40
N GLN A 350 -8.09 -57.22 -22.27
CA GLN A 350 -8.09 -56.37 -21.08
C GLN A 350 -8.72 -57.08 -19.88
N ARG A 351 -9.77 -57.89 -20.06
CA ARG A 351 -10.34 -58.75 -19.00
C ARG A 351 -9.35 -59.85 -18.57
N GLN A 352 -8.66 -60.49 -19.51
CA GLN A 352 -7.59 -61.45 -19.20
C GLN A 352 -6.37 -60.77 -18.56
N GLY A 353 -6.02 -59.55 -18.96
CA GLY A 353 -5.00 -58.71 -18.33
C GLY A 353 -5.38 -58.20 -16.94
N SER A 354 -6.68 -58.05 -16.66
CA SER A 354 -7.20 -57.59 -15.36
C SER A 354 -7.10 -58.68 -14.27
N VAL A 355 -7.16 -59.97 -14.64
CA VAL A 355 -6.85 -61.08 -13.71
C VAL A 355 -5.36 -61.06 -13.32
N ARG A 356 -4.46 -60.70 -14.25
CA ARG A 356 -3.02 -60.55 -13.96
C ARG A 356 -2.69 -59.30 -13.13
N ARG A 357 -3.47 -58.23 -13.25
CA ARG A 357 -3.30 -56.99 -12.45
C ARG A 357 -3.92 -57.07 -11.05
N ALA A 358 -4.93 -57.91 -10.84
CA ALA A 358 -5.48 -58.19 -9.50
C ALA A 358 -4.46 -58.91 -8.60
N SER A 359 -3.64 -59.82 -9.15
CA SER A 359 -2.54 -60.49 -8.42
C SER A 359 -1.35 -59.57 -8.09
N LEU A 360 -1.20 -58.44 -8.79
CA LEU A 360 -0.14 -57.44 -8.54
C LEU A 360 -0.55 -56.34 -7.55
N ARG A 361 -1.82 -56.27 -7.16
CA ARG A 361 -2.31 -55.31 -6.16
C ARG A 361 -1.97 -55.69 -4.71
N ILE A 362 -1.51 -56.93 -4.48
CA ILE A 362 -1.01 -57.39 -3.17
C ILE A 362 0.52 -57.12 -3.00
N ALA A 363 1.21 -56.62 -4.03
CA ALA A 363 2.67 -56.38 -3.98
C ALA A 363 3.08 -54.91 -4.26
N ARG A 364 2.32 -53.94 -3.74
CA ARG A 364 2.75 -52.52 -3.72
C ARG A 364 2.56 -51.86 -2.35
N GLN A 365 3.13 -52.48 -1.32
CA GLN A 365 3.88 -51.72 -0.33
C GLN A 365 5.31 -51.59 -0.87
N ARG A 366 5.54 -50.64 -1.79
CA ARG A 366 6.90 -50.32 -2.22
C ARG A 366 7.61 -49.68 -1.04
N ARG A 367 8.51 -50.45 -0.41
CA ARG A 367 9.55 -49.89 0.47
C ARG A 367 10.27 -48.76 -0.29
N PRO A 368 10.70 -47.68 0.40
CA PRO A 368 11.48 -46.61 -0.22
C PRO A 368 12.62 -47.22 -1.04
N ARG A 369 12.72 -46.85 -2.33
CA ARG A 369 13.97 -47.05 -3.07
C ARG A 369 15.04 -46.28 -2.31
N ALA A 370 16.15 -46.94 -2.03
CA ALA A 370 17.34 -46.26 -1.52
C ALA A 370 17.77 -45.22 -2.57
N LEU A 371 18.18 -44.04 -2.12
CA LEU A 371 18.75 -42.98 -2.95
C LEU A 371 20.25 -42.91 -2.62
N PRO A 372 21.06 -43.89 -3.05
CA PRO A 372 22.45 -44.03 -2.59
C PRO A 372 23.33 -42.85 -3.03
N LYS A 373 23.11 -42.29 -4.23
CA LYS A 373 23.92 -41.15 -4.71
C LYS A 373 23.51 -39.86 -4.03
N THR A 374 22.21 -39.62 -3.90
CA THR A 374 21.66 -38.46 -3.19
C THR A 374 22.09 -38.50 -1.72
N GLN A 375 22.05 -39.66 -1.07
CA GLN A 375 22.49 -39.79 0.32
C GLN A 375 23.99 -39.52 0.47
N ALA A 376 24.85 -40.11 -0.37
CA ALA A 376 26.28 -39.86 -0.33
C ALA A 376 26.63 -38.38 -0.61
N PHE A 377 25.87 -37.72 -1.48
CA PHE A 377 26.00 -36.29 -1.73
C PHE A 377 25.64 -35.45 -0.51
N LEU A 378 24.50 -35.73 0.13
CA LEU A 378 24.07 -34.99 1.32
C LEU A 378 25.05 -35.18 2.49
N GLU A 379 25.59 -36.38 2.69
CA GLU A 379 26.65 -36.65 3.68
C GLU A 379 27.93 -35.84 3.38
N LYS A 380 28.37 -35.81 2.12
CA LYS A 380 29.56 -35.06 1.69
C LYS A 380 29.43 -33.54 1.94
N HIS A 381 28.22 -32.99 1.83
CA HIS A 381 27.96 -31.56 2.00
C HIS A 381 27.34 -31.20 3.36
N SER A 382 27.27 -32.14 4.31
CA SER A 382 26.67 -31.95 5.64
C SER A 382 25.18 -31.51 5.61
N LEU A 383 24.42 -32.01 4.64
CA LEU A 383 23.00 -31.71 4.38
C LEU A 383 22.07 -32.89 4.71
N GLU A 384 22.51 -33.79 5.58
CA GLU A 384 21.84 -35.06 5.91
C GLU A 384 20.41 -34.87 6.45
N GLU A 385 20.14 -33.73 7.08
CA GLU A 385 18.83 -33.36 7.61
C GLU A 385 17.75 -33.19 6.53
N HIS A 386 18.14 -32.95 5.28
CA HIS A 386 17.22 -32.77 4.15
C HIS A 386 16.87 -34.08 3.43
N LEU A 387 17.49 -35.21 3.81
CA LEU A 387 17.22 -36.52 3.21
C LEU A 387 15.73 -36.94 3.25
N PRO A 388 14.94 -36.67 4.31
CA PRO A 388 13.51 -36.96 4.32
C PRO A 388 12.72 -36.15 3.28
N ALA A 389 13.07 -34.86 3.08
CA ALA A 389 12.44 -33.99 2.10
C ALA A 389 12.74 -34.47 0.67
N MET A 390 14.00 -34.84 0.38
CA MET A 390 14.41 -35.38 -0.92
C MET A 390 13.74 -36.73 -1.23
N ARG A 391 13.58 -37.61 -0.22
CA ARG A 391 12.80 -38.85 -0.34
C ARG A 391 11.32 -38.61 -0.61
N MET A 392 10.78 -37.48 -0.17
CA MET A 392 9.38 -37.11 -0.41
C MET A 392 9.20 -36.50 -1.80
N ALA A 393 10.11 -35.63 -2.23
CA ALA A 393 10.15 -35.01 -3.56
C ALA A 393 10.22 -36.05 -4.68
N THR A 394 11.08 -37.07 -4.53
CA THR A 394 11.23 -38.19 -5.49
C THR A 394 10.03 -39.14 -5.54
N ARG A 395 9.19 -39.16 -4.48
CA ARG A 395 7.98 -40.01 -4.42
C ARG A 395 6.77 -39.40 -5.09
N LEU A 396 6.62 -38.08 -4.98
CA LEU A 396 5.34 -37.42 -5.17
C LEU A 396 5.30 -36.49 -6.38
N ALA A 397 6.40 -36.30 -7.09
CA ALA A 397 6.48 -35.23 -8.06
C ALA A 397 7.22 -35.55 -9.37
N PRO A 398 6.79 -34.95 -10.48
CA PRO A 398 7.59 -34.87 -11.71
C PRO A 398 8.90 -34.09 -11.44
N PRO A 399 9.95 -34.28 -12.26
CA PRO A 399 11.26 -33.64 -12.08
C PRO A 399 11.20 -32.11 -11.90
N THR A 400 10.19 -31.46 -12.48
CA THR A 400 9.95 -30.02 -12.35
C THR A 400 9.75 -29.54 -10.91
N ARG A 401 9.31 -30.41 -9.99
CA ARG A 401 9.13 -30.03 -8.58
C ARG A 401 10.38 -30.23 -7.73
N TRP A 402 11.39 -30.96 -8.22
CA TRP A 402 12.66 -31.11 -7.51
C TRP A 402 13.38 -29.77 -7.41
N TYR A 403 13.32 -28.97 -8.47
CA TYR A 403 13.87 -27.61 -8.51
C TYR A 403 13.32 -26.69 -7.40
N LEU A 404 12.03 -26.79 -7.07
CA LEU A 404 11.42 -25.97 -6.01
C LEU A 404 11.90 -26.39 -4.61
N GLU A 405 12.02 -27.69 -4.38
CA GLU A 405 12.50 -28.22 -3.09
C GLU A 405 14.00 -27.97 -2.91
N ILE A 406 14.80 -28.04 -4.00
CA ILE A 406 16.23 -27.70 -3.98
C ILE A 406 16.44 -26.20 -3.78
N ALA A 407 15.64 -25.35 -4.45
CA ALA A 407 15.72 -23.89 -4.27
C ALA A 407 15.39 -23.47 -2.83
N ALA A 408 14.53 -24.19 -2.13
CA ALA A 408 14.20 -23.93 -0.73
C ALA A 408 15.34 -24.25 0.25
N LEU A 409 16.39 -24.95 -0.18
CA LEU A 409 17.56 -25.27 0.63
C LEU A 409 18.61 -24.16 0.65
N ASP A 410 18.42 -23.07 -0.10
CA ASP A 410 19.35 -21.92 -0.18
C ASP A 410 20.81 -22.34 -0.45
N LEU A 411 20.98 -23.31 -1.34
CA LEU A 411 22.28 -23.83 -1.74
C LEU A 411 22.90 -22.94 -2.82
N ASP A 412 24.22 -22.85 -2.83
CA ASP A 412 24.97 -22.30 -3.97
C ASP A 412 24.58 -23.02 -5.27
N ASP A 413 24.44 -22.27 -6.37
CA ASP A 413 23.96 -22.78 -7.67
C ASP A 413 24.70 -24.02 -8.14
N LYS A 414 26.02 -24.11 -7.85
CA LYS A 414 26.82 -25.27 -8.22
C LYS A 414 26.43 -26.51 -7.40
N VAL A 415 26.21 -26.34 -6.10
CA VAL A 415 25.79 -27.41 -5.18
C VAL A 415 24.36 -27.87 -5.48
N ALA A 416 23.48 -26.93 -5.83
CA ALA A 416 22.11 -27.22 -6.27
C ALA A 416 22.10 -28.06 -7.56
N GLY A 417 22.95 -27.73 -8.53
CA GLY A 417 23.10 -28.50 -9.77
C GLY A 417 23.59 -29.93 -9.53
N GLU A 418 24.65 -30.12 -8.73
CA GLU A 418 25.18 -31.44 -8.41
C GLU A 418 24.18 -32.32 -7.63
N LEU A 419 23.34 -31.71 -6.78
CA LEU A 419 22.27 -32.40 -6.06
C LEU A 419 21.17 -32.89 -7.03
N LEU A 420 20.82 -32.07 -8.02
CA LEU A 420 19.83 -32.42 -9.04
C LEU A 420 20.30 -33.60 -9.89
N ASP A 421 21.57 -33.60 -10.33
CA ASP A 421 22.18 -34.70 -11.07
C ASP A 421 22.14 -36.02 -10.27
N CYS A 422 22.38 -35.94 -8.95
CA CYS A 422 22.28 -37.10 -8.05
C CYS A 422 20.84 -37.64 -7.96
N LEU A 423 19.85 -36.75 -7.89
CA LEU A 423 18.43 -37.12 -7.83
C LEU A 423 17.95 -37.74 -9.15
N GLU A 424 18.35 -37.19 -10.29
CA GLU A 424 18.08 -37.77 -11.61
C GLU A 424 18.71 -39.16 -11.74
N ALA A 425 19.96 -39.31 -11.32
CA ALA A 425 20.70 -40.56 -11.39
C ALA A 425 20.18 -41.67 -10.44
N ASP A 426 19.48 -41.32 -9.37
CA ASP A 426 18.82 -42.28 -8.47
C ASP A 426 17.37 -42.62 -8.92
N CYS A 427 16.77 -41.79 -9.78
CA CYS A 427 15.39 -41.96 -10.26
C CYS A 427 15.26 -42.67 -11.62
N LEU A 428 16.29 -42.58 -12.47
CA LEU A 428 16.48 -43.40 -13.68
C LEU A 428 16.83 -44.84 -13.29
#